data_AF-A0A4J2FDL8-F1
#
_entry.id   AF-A0A4J2FDL8-F1
#
_cell.length_a   1.000
_cell.length_b   1.000
_cell.length_c   1.000
_cell.angle_alpha   90.00
_cell.angle_beta   90.00
_cell.angle_gamma   90.00
#
_symmetry.space_group_name_H-M   'P 1'
#
loop_
_entity.id
_entity.type
_entity.pdbx_description
1 polymer ?
#
loop_
_entity_poly.entity_id
_entity_poly.type
_entity_poly.pdbx_seq_one_letter_code
_entity_poly.pdbx_strand_id
1 'polypeptide(L)'
;MKKVKLGQVATFINGYAFKPQDWSSEGKEIIRIQNLTKTSKGINYYSGTIDKKYIVEAGDILISWSGTLGVFQWCGRSAVLNQHIFKVVFDKIDIDKSYFKYVVEKGLQDAVKHTHGSTMKHLTKKYFDNIIVPYTNLGEQQRIASELDLLSKLILRRQEQLEELNLLVKSQLAIQKSLEELETLKKSLMQEYFG
;
A
#
# COMPACT_ATOMS: atom_id res chain seq x y z
N MET A 1 16.49 6.16 -22.24
CA MET A 1 16.62 6.08 -20.76
C MET A 1 17.58 4.95 -20.43
N LYS A 2 18.53 5.16 -19.51
CA LYS A 2 19.46 4.09 -19.06
C LYS A 2 18.66 3.02 -18.32
N LYS A 3 19.14 1.78 -18.33
CA LYS A 3 18.59 0.67 -17.52
C LYS A 3 19.59 0.27 -16.46
N VAL A 4 19.11 0.02 -15.24
CA VAL A 4 19.92 -0.43 -14.09
C VAL A 4 19.19 -1.54 -13.36
N LYS A 5 19.93 -2.37 -12.62
CA LYS A 5 19.32 -3.37 -11.73
C LYS A 5 19.00 -2.72 -10.37
N LEU A 6 17.90 -3.10 -9.72
CA LEU A 6 17.54 -2.56 -8.40
C LEU A 6 18.66 -2.73 -7.37
N GLY A 7 19.37 -3.86 -7.38
CA GLY A 7 20.50 -4.11 -6.49
C GLY A 7 21.72 -3.21 -6.75
N GLN A 8 21.75 -2.45 -7.85
CA GLN A 8 22.74 -1.40 -8.10
C GLN A 8 22.27 -0.01 -7.62
N VAL A 9 20.98 0.14 -7.34
CA VAL A 9 20.35 1.40 -6.95
C VAL A 9 20.39 1.60 -5.43
N ALA A 10 20.06 0.55 -4.69
CA ALA A 10 19.93 0.60 -3.23
C ALA A 10 20.26 -0.77 -2.60
N THR A 11 20.48 -0.78 -1.29
CA THR A 11 20.57 -1.99 -0.47
C THR A 11 19.20 -2.34 0.11
N PHE A 12 18.81 -3.62 0.00
CA PHE A 12 17.54 -4.14 0.51
C PHE A 12 17.78 -5.03 1.73
N ILE A 13 17.37 -4.56 2.90
CA ILE A 13 17.51 -5.26 4.17
C ILE A 13 16.21 -6.03 4.43
N ASN A 14 16.28 -7.36 4.44
CA ASN A 14 15.13 -8.18 4.83
C ASN A 14 14.86 -8.01 6.33
N GLY A 15 13.60 -7.91 6.73
CA GLY A 15 13.21 -7.82 8.13
C GLY A 15 13.52 -9.07 8.95
N TYR A 16 13.30 -8.97 10.26
CA TYR A 16 13.53 -10.02 11.24
C TYR A 16 12.37 -11.02 11.27
N ALA A 17 12.69 -12.30 11.44
CA ALA A 17 11.70 -13.39 11.48
C ALA A 17 11.10 -13.55 12.88
N PHE A 18 10.16 -12.66 13.24
CA PHE A 18 9.49 -12.72 14.55
C PHE A 18 8.63 -13.98 14.68
N LYS A 19 8.84 -14.71 15.77
CA LYS A 19 8.01 -15.85 16.20
C LYS A 19 6.90 -15.37 17.13
N PRO A 20 5.82 -16.15 17.32
CA PRO A 20 4.78 -15.81 18.29
C PRO A 20 5.30 -15.59 19.72
N GLN A 21 6.38 -16.28 20.10
CA GLN A 21 7.01 -16.08 21.42
C GLN A 21 7.74 -14.75 21.57
N ASP A 22 8.10 -14.10 20.46
CA ASP A 22 8.76 -12.80 20.48
C ASP A 22 7.76 -11.65 20.72
N TRP A 23 6.46 -11.91 20.59
CA TRP A 23 5.45 -10.87 20.67
C TRP A 23 5.24 -10.41 22.11
N SER A 24 5.06 -9.10 22.26
CA SER A 24 4.71 -8.44 23.51
C SER A 24 3.44 -7.61 23.36
N SER A 25 2.86 -7.23 24.50
CA SER A 25 1.79 -6.24 24.59
C SER A 25 2.30 -4.80 24.50
N GLU A 26 3.62 -4.59 24.61
CA GLU A 26 4.25 -3.27 24.65
C GLU A 26 5.58 -3.25 23.87
N GLY A 27 6.15 -2.05 23.69
CA GLY A 27 7.42 -1.86 23.00
C GLY A 27 7.25 -1.28 21.60
N LYS A 28 8.12 -1.67 20.67
CA LYS A 28 8.11 -1.19 19.28
C LYS A 28 7.13 -1.97 18.44
N GLU A 29 6.40 -1.28 17.57
CA GLU A 29 5.47 -1.92 16.63
C GLU A 29 6.23 -2.84 15.67
N ILE A 30 5.72 -4.06 15.47
CA ILE A 30 6.20 -4.97 14.44
C ILE A 30 5.46 -4.66 13.14
N ILE A 31 6.16 -4.10 12.17
CA ILE A 31 5.60 -3.78 10.85
C ILE A 31 5.45 -5.07 10.06
N ARG A 32 4.21 -5.46 9.78
CA ARG A 32 3.85 -6.58 8.88
C ARG A 32 3.14 -6.06 7.63
N ILE A 33 3.05 -6.91 6.61
CA ILE A 33 2.42 -6.56 5.32
C ILE A 33 0.98 -6.10 5.53
N GLN A 34 0.22 -6.78 6.40
CA GLN A 34 -1.15 -6.41 6.75
C GLN A 34 -1.29 -5.03 7.39
N ASN A 35 -0.26 -4.57 8.10
CA ASN A 35 -0.22 -3.21 8.68
C ASN A 35 -0.03 -2.17 7.57
N LEU A 36 0.86 -2.46 6.61
CA LEU A 36 1.10 -1.59 5.45
C LEU A 36 -0.11 -1.51 4.51
N THR A 37 -0.82 -2.63 4.32
CA THR A 37 -2.01 -2.70 3.47
C THR A 37 -3.32 -2.31 4.20
N LYS A 38 -3.24 -1.89 5.47
CA LYS A 38 -4.39 -1.54 6.31
C LYS A 38 -5.47 -2.63 6.41
N THR A 39 -5.07 -3.90 6.30
CA THR A 39 -5.97 -5.06 6.44
C THR A 39 -5.86 -5.76 7.78
N SER A 40 -4.94 -5.31 8.65
CA SER A 40 -4.76 -5.90 9.97
C SER A 40 -5.85 -5.48 10.95
N LYS A 41 -6.25 -6.41 11.83
CA LYS A 41 -7.16 -6.13 12.96
C LYS A 41 -6.44 -5.58 14.20
N GLY A 42 -5.11 -5.49 14.19
CA GLY A 42 -4.33 -5.01 15.33
C GLY A 42 -2.82 -4.92 15.05
N ILE A 43 -2.09 -4.32 15.99
CA ILE A 43 -0.64 -4.13 15.92
C ILE A 43 0.02 -5.10 16.90
N ASN A 44 1.08 -5.78 16.46
CA ASN A 44 1.92 -6.59 17.34
C ASN A 44 3.12 -5.77 17.80
N TYR A 45 3.65 -6.04 18.99
CA TYR A 45 4.78 -5.32 19.53
C TYR A 45 5.94 -6.24 19.88
N TYR A 46 7.13 -5.64 19.96
CA TYR A 46 8.37 -6.26 20.39
C TYR A 46 9.09 -5.36 21.40
N SER A 47 9.37 -5.90 22.58
CA SER A 47 10.06 -5.18 23.67
C SER A 47 11.53 -5.59 23.86
N GLY A 48 12.01 -6.58 23.10
CA GLY A 48 13.39 -7.06 23.20
C GLY A 48 14.42 -6.17 22.51
N THR A 49 15.68 -6.59 22.57
CA THR A 49 16.79 -5.93 21.86
C THR A 49 16.90 -6.49 20.44
N ILE A 50 17.01 -5.60 19.46
CA ILE A 50 17.15 -5.96 18.05
C ILE A 50 18.24 -5.13 17.38
N ASP A 51 18.90 -5.71 16.38
CA ASP A 51 19.88 -5.01 15.55
C ASP A 51 19.23 -3.78 14.87
N LYS A 52 19.94 -2.64 14.94
CA LYS A 52 19.48 -1.35 14.41
C LYS A 52 19.08 -1.40 12.93
N LYS A 53 19.64 -2.32 12.15
CA LYS A 53 19.28 -2.49 10.73
C LYS A 53 17.81 -2.88 10.51
N TYR A 54 17.16 -3.46 11.52
CA TYR A 54 15.74 -3.82 11.50
C TYR A 54 14.83 -2.71 12.04
N ILE A 55 15.40 -1.63 12.58
CA ILE A 55 14.63 -0.47 13.04
C ILE A 55 14.22 0.35 11.82
N VAL A 56 12.95 0.73 11.78
CA VAL A 56 12.34 1.56 10.75
C VAL A 56 11.93 2.88 11.36
N GLU A 57 12.29 3.96 10.69
CA GLU A 57 11.98 5.33 11.09
C GLU A 57 11.10 6.03 10.05
N ALA A 58 10.42 7.10 10.46
CA ALA A 58 9.56 7.86 9.55
C ALA A 58 10.36 8.34 8.32
N GLY A 59 9.80 8.12 7.13
CA GLY A 59 10.41 8.42 5.84
C GLY A 59 11.22 7.29 5.22
N ASP A 60 11.41 6.16 5.93
CA ASP A 60 11.97 4.95 5.32
C ASP A 60 11.03 4.38 4.25
N ILE A 61 11.62 3.86 3.17
CA ILE A 61 10.87 3.15 2.12
C ILE A 61 10.91 1.65 2.42
N LEU A 62 9.74 1.04 2.37
CA LEU A 62 9.48 -0.37 2.64
C LEU A 62 8.89 -1.04 1.41
N ILE A 63 9.31 -2.26 1.13
CA ILE A 63 8.83 -3.02 -0.04
C ILE A 63 8.36 -4.38 0.42
N SER A 64 7.07 -4.66 0.28
CA SER A 64 6.56 -6.02 0.48
C SER A 64 6.85 -6.85 -0.78
N TRP A 65 7.53 -7.98 -0.57
CA TRP A 65 7.97 -8.86 -1.67
C TRP A 65 7.29 -10.24 -1.62
N SER A 66 6.32 -10.41 -0.72
CA SER A 66 5.53 -11.62 -0.54
C SER A 66 4.05 -11.29 -0.40
N GLY A 67 3.17 -12.18 -0.87
CA GLY A 67 1.73 -11.97 -0.79
C GLY A 67 1.32 -10.70 -1.56
N THR A 68 0.82 -9.70 -0.85
CA THR A 68 0.51 -8.39 -1.44
C THR A 68 1.80 -7.61 -1.68
N LEU A 69 2.25 -7.55 -2.93
CA LEU A 69 3.39 -6.76 -3.36
C LEU A 69 3.07 -5.27 -3.36
N GLY A 70 4.03 -4.43 -2.93
CA GLY A 70 3.83 -2.99 -2.89
C GLY A 70 5.03 -2.23 -2.34
N VAL A 71 5.01 -0.92 -2.53
CA VAL A 71 6.02 0.02 -2.04
C VAL A 71 5.36 1.05 -1.15
N PHE A 72 5.90 1.23 0.05
CA PHE A 72 5.30 2.04 1.10
C PHE A 72 6.34 2.98 1.68
N GLN A 73 5.94 4.20 1.99
CA GLN A 73 6.73 5.09 2.84
C GLN A 73 6.20 4.95 4.27
N TRP A 74 7.08 4.68 5.22
CA TRP A 74 6.70 4.60 6.62
C TRP A 74 6.44 6.01 7.17
N CYS A 75 5.27 6.23 7.75
CA CYS A 75 4.90 7.51 8.37
C CYS A 75 4.61 7.36 9.87
N GLY A 76 4.87 6.17 10.45
CA GLY A 76 4.64 5.89 11.86
C GLY A 76 5.85 6.23 12.74
N ARG A 77 5.75 5.86 14.02
CA ARG A 77 6.84 5.97 15.00
C ARG A 77 7.95 4.95 14.72
N SER A 78 9.07 5.07 15.42
CA SER A 78 10.14 4.07 15.40
C SER A 78 9.56 2.67 15.68
N ALA A 79 9.82 1.75 14.77
CA ALA A 79 9.21 0.43 14.71
C ALA A 79 10.22 -0.62 14.25
N VAL A 80 9.86 -1.89 14.29
CA VAL A 80 10.73 -3.01 13.87
C VAL A 80 10.16 -3.74 12.66
N LEU A 81 11.03 -4.09 11.72
CA LEU A 81 10.63 -4.66 10.44
C LEU A 81 10.49 -6.18 10.53
N ASN A 82 9.31 -6.71 10.20
CA ASN A 82 9.10 -8.14 10.05
C ASN A 82 9.69 -8.67 8.73
N GLN A 83 10.01 -9.97 8.70
CA GLN A 83 10.36 -10.68 7.48
C GLN A 83 9.30 -10.52 6.39
N HIS A 84 9.72 -10.71 5.14
CA HIS A 84 8.91 -10.52 3.91
C HIS A 84 8.69 -9.07 3.48
N ILE A 85 9.33 -8.15 4.18
CA ILE A 85 9.42 -6.74 3.81
C ILE A 85 10.90 -6.38 3.74
N PHE A 86 11.29 -5.65 2.69
CA PHE A 86 12.60 -5.01 2.63
C PHE A 86 12.50 -3.58 3.16
N LYS A 87 13.44 -3.19 4.03
CA LYS A 87 13.79 -1.78 4.22
C LYS A 87 14.82 -1.39 3.17
N VAL A 88 14.58 -0.28 2.49
CA VAL A 88 15.45 0.26 1.45
C VAL A 88 16.45 1.21 2.08
N VAL A 89 17.73 0.99 1.80
CA VAL A 89 18.83 1.90 2.15
C VAL A 89 19.40 2.45 0.85
N PHE A 90 19.31 3.77 0.67
CA PHE A 90 19.78 4.47 -0.52
C PHE A 90 21.27 4.81 -0.39
N ASP A 91 22.14 3.82 -0.62
CA ASP A 91 23.59 3.87 -0.35
C ASP A 91 24.48 3.66 -1.59
N LYS A 92 23.91 3.46 -2.79
CA LYS A 92 24.68 3.07 -3.99
C LYS A 92 24.78 4.15 -5.04
N ILE A 93 23.65 4.72 -5.43
CA ILE A 93 23.59 5.82 -6.41
C ILE A 93 22.50 6.80 -6.00
N ASP A 94 22.63 8.05 -6.46
CA ASP A 94 21.60 9.06 -6.24
C ASP A 94 20.31 8.71 -6.99
N ILE A 95 19.20 8.75 -6.26
CA ILE A 95 17.87 8.54 -6.81
C ILE A 95 16.83 9.29 -5.97
N ASP A 96 15.87 9.92 -6.64
CA ASP A 96 14.71 10.51 -6.00
C ASP A 96 13.80 9.40 -5.43
N LYS A 97 13.36 9.57 -4.17
CA LYS A 97 12.58 8.54 -3.46
C LYS A 97 11.19 8.33 -4.07
N SER A 98 10.53 9.40 -4.54
CA SER A 98 9.22 9.30 -5.19
C SER A 98 9.36 8.61 -6.55
N TYR A 99 10.36 8.98 -7.34
CA TYR A 99 10.69 8.29 -8.60
C TYR A 99 10.98 6.81 -8.37
N PHE A 100 11.81 6.49 -7.37
CA PHE A 100 12.14 5.12 -7.01
C PHE A 100 10.90 4.29 -6.68
N LYS A 101 9.93 4.86 -5.94
CA LYS A 101 8.66 4.19 -5.62
C LYS A 101 7.95 3.73 -6.89
N TYR A 102 7.72 4.63 -7.83
CA TYR A 102 7.03 4.31 -9.09
C TYR A 102 7.80 3.29 -9.95
N VAL A 103 9.11 3.42 -9.99
CA VAL A 103 9.98 2.50 -10.72
C VAL A 103 9.93 1.08 -10.16
N VAL A 104 9.97 0.94 -8.83
CA VAL A 104 9.86 -0.37 -8.18
C VAL A 104 8.45 -0.93 -8.34
N GLU A 105 7.40 -0.14 -8.17
CA GLU A 105 6.01 -0.57 -8.39
C GLU A 105 5.83 -1.15 -9.79
N LYS A 106 6.35 -0.46 -10.80
CA LYS A 106 6.33 -0.94 -12.19
C LYS A 106 7.12 -2.25 -12.35
N GLY A 107 8.33 -2.31 -11.79
CA GLY A 107 9.17 -3.51 -11.82
C GLY A 107 8.51 -4.72 -11.15
N LEU A 108 7.82 -4.52 -10.04
CA LEU A 108 7.04 -5.55 -9.34
C LEU A 108 5.85 -6.02 -10.18
N GLN A 109 5.09 -5.11 -10.79
CA GLN A 109 3.98 -5.47 -11.67
C GLN A 109 4.45 -6.29 -12.87
N ASP A 110 5.58 -5.91 -13.48
CA ASP A 110 6.13 -6.65 -14.62
C ASP A 110 6.65 -8.02 -14.18
N ALA A 111 7.30 -8.13 -13.01
CA ALA A 111 7.70 -9.41 -12.44
C ALA A 111 6.51 -10.36 -12.27
N VAL A 112 5.37 -9.87 -11.78
CA VAL A 112 4.13 -10.66 -11.62
C VAL A 112 3.58 -11.17 -12.94
N LYS A 113 3.61 -10.35 -14.00
CA LYS A 113 3.10 -10.76 -15.32
C LYS A 113 3.92 -11.88 -15.96
N HIS A 114 5.25 -11.86 -15.77
CA HIS A 114 6.17 -12.81 -16.41
C HIS A 114 6.32 -14.14 -15.66
N THR A 115 5.72 -14.27 -14.48
CA THR A 115 5.80 -15.45 -13.64
C THR A 115 4.42 -16.12 -13.58
N HIS A 116 4.12 -16.93 -14.60
CA HIS A 116 2.88 -17.72 -14.63
C HIS A 116 2.97 -18.87 -13.61
N GLY A 117 2.10 -18.87 -12.59
CA GLY A 117 1.92 -20.01 -11.68
C GLY A 117 1.73 -19.66 -10.20
N SER A 118 1.13 -20.58 -9.43
CA SER A 118 0.87 -20.51 -7.98
C SER A 118 2.13 -20.34 -7.10
N THR A 119 3.32 -20.38 -7.70
CA THR A 119 4.64 -20.20 -7.09
C THR A 119 4.99 -18.73 -6.82
N MET A 120 4.18 -17.78 -7.33
CA MET A 120 4.34 -16.33 -7.16
C MET A 120 4.00 -15.79 -5.76
N LYS A 121 4.21 -16.58 -4.71
CA LYS A 121 3.93 -16.13 -3.33
C LYS A 121 5.11 -15.36 -2.72
N HIS A 122 6.32 -15.46 -3.29
CA HIS A 122 7.55 -14.94 -2.71
C HIS A 122 8.59 -14.58 -3.79
N LEU A 123 8.96 -13.30 -3.93
CA LEU A 123 10.13 -12.90 -4.74
C LEU A 123 11.43 -13.14 -3.94
N THR A 124 12.34 -13.96 -4.46
CA THR A 124 13.65 -14.12 -3.80
C THR A 124 14.42 -12.79 -3.85
N LYS A 125 15.24 -12.51 -2.83
CA LYS A 125 16.11 -11.31 -2.82
C LYS A 125 16.98 -11.24 -4.08
N LYS A 126 17.56 -12.36 -4.51
CA LYS A 126 18.38 -12.44 -5.73
C LYS A 126 17.58 -12.03 -6.98
N TYR A 127 16.33 -12.47 -7.10
CA TYR A 127 15.47 -12.05 -8.20
C TYR A 127 15.19 -10.55 -8.11
N PHE A 128 14.81 -10.06 -6.93
CA PHE A 128 14.51 -8.65 -6.69
C PHE A 128 15.69 -7.74 -7.05
N ASP A 129 16.90 -8.08 -6.59
CA ASP A 129 18.14 -7.37 -6.91
C ASP A 129 18.41 -7.28 -8.42
N ASN A 130 17.91 -8.23 -9.22
CA ASN A 130 18.11 -8.30 -10.66
C ASN A 130 16.96 -7.69 -11.49
N ILE A 131 15.88 -7.19 -10.87
CA ILE A 131 14.82 -6.47 -11.60
C ILE A 131 15.45 -5.26 -12.29
N ILE A 132 15.26 -5.19 -13.61
CA ILE A 132 15.79 -4.13 -14.45
C ILE A 132 14.78 -2.99 -14.52
N VAL A 133 15.24 -1.79 -14.19
CA VAL A 133 14.42 -0.60 -14.12
C VAL A 133 15.02 0.57 -14.91
N PRO A 134 14.19 1.51 -15.40
CA PRO A 134 14.69 2.73 -16.00
C PRO A 134 15.40 3.61 -14.96
N TYR A 135 16.43 4.33 -15.42
CA TYR A 135 17.17 5.32 -14.65
C TYR A 135 17.53 6.50 -15.55
N THR A 136 17.38 7.70 -15.01
CA THR A 136 17.68 8.97 -15.68
C THR A 136 18.35 9.95 -14.71
N ASN A 137 18.70 11.15 -15.14
CA ASN A 137 19.27 12.17 -14.26
C ASN A 137 18.23 12.66 -13.23
N LEU A 138 18.70 13.21 -12.10
CA LEU A 138 17.83 13.61 -10.98
C LEU A 138 16.74 14.62 -11.37
N GLY A 139 17.03 15.60 -12.23
CA GLY A 139 16.03 16.58 -12.65
C GLY A 139 14.85 15.93 -13.39
N GLU A 140 15.14 15.01 -14.31
CA GLU A 140 14.10 14.22 -14.99
C GLU A 140 13.39 13.26 -14.05
N GLN A 141 14.08 12.67 -13.07
CA GLN A 141 13.43 11.83 -12.05
C GLN A 141 12.40 12.63 -11.26
N GLN A 142 12.77 13.82 -10.77
CA GLN A 142 11.91 14.72 -10.01
C GLN A 142 10.72 15.20 -10.84
N ARG A 143 10.94 15.54 -12.12
CA ARG A 143 9.85 15.94 -13.03
C ARG A 143 8.83 14.81 -13.20
N ILE A 144 9.30 13.61 -13.53
CA ILE A 144 8.43 12.42 -13.70
C ILE A 144 7.70 12.09 -12.41
N ALA A 145 8.42 12.09 -11.27
CA ALA A 145 7.82 11.81 -9.97
C ALA A 145 6.72 12.82 -9.63
N SER A 146 6.95 14.11 -9.87
CA SER A 146 5.98 15.17 -9.61
C SER A 146 4.71 15.03 -10.47
N GLU A 147 4.86 14.69 -11.74
CA GLU A 147 3.74 14.42 -12.65
C GLU A 147 2.91 13.21 -12.18
N LEU A 148 3.58 12.10 -11.82
CA LEU A 148 2.93 10.89 -11.32
C LEU A 148 2.27 11.10 -9.95
N ASP A 149 2.90 11.86 -9.06
CA ASP A 149 2.35 12.22 -7.75
C ASP A 149 1.08 13.06 -7.91
N LEU A 150 1.08 14.03 -8.84
CA LEU A 150 -0.10 14.83 -9.16
C LEU A 150 -1.25 13.95 -9.69
N LEU A 151 -0.96 13.07 -10.64
CA LEU A 151 -1.95 12.14 -11.18
C LEU A 151 -2.50 11.20 -10.10
N SER A 152 -1.62 10.69 -9.25
CA SER A 152 -2.00 9.80 -8.14
C SER A 152 -2.94 10.51 -7.16
N LYS A 153 -2.66 11.77 -6.80
CA LYS A 153 -3.54 12.60 -5.97
C LYS A 153 -4.90 12.85 -6.62
N LEU A 154 -4.91 13.13 -7.93
CA LEU A 154 -6.16 13.34 -8.67
C LEU A 154 -7.01 12.06 -8.71
N ILE A 155 -6.39 10.90 -8.96
CA ILE A 155 -7.08 9.60 -8.97
C ILE A 155 -7.71 9.33 -7.60
N LEU A 156 -6.96 9.49 -6.51
CA LEU A 156 -7.48 9.29 -5.15
C LEU A 156 -8.69 10.20 -4.87
N ARG A 157 -8.59 11.48 -5.20
CA ARG A 157 -9.70 12.43 -5.03
C ARG A 157 -10.94 12.02 -5.84
N ARG A 158 -10.76 11.48 -7.05
CA ARG A 158 -11.89 10.98 -7.86
C ARG A 158 -12.50 9.70 -7.28
N GLN A 159 -11.70 8.83 -6.67
CA GLN A 159 -12.20 7.66 -5.97
C GLN A 159 -13.04 8.04 -4.74
N GLU A 160 -12.57 8.98 -3.93
CA GLU A 160 -13.33 9.53 -2.79
C GLU A 160 -14.68 10.11 -3.25
N GLN A 161 -14.69 10.91 -4.32
CA GLN A 161 -15.92 11.45 -4.89
C GLN A 161 -16.89 10.36 -5.40
N LEU A 162 -16.37 9.26 -5.97
CA LEU A 162 -17.21 8.14 -6.38
C LEU A 162 -17.84 7.43 -5.17
N GLU A 163 -17.12 7.30 -4.06
CA GLU A 163 -17.66 6.73 -2.82
C GLU A 163 -18.76 7.62 -2.23
N GLU A 164 -18.56 8.93 -2.18
CA GLU A 164 -19.58 9.90 -1.75
C GLU A 164 -20.83 9.84 -2.63
N LEU A 165 -20.66 9.81 -3.96
CA LEU A 165 -21.77 9.71 -4.89
C LEU A 165 -22.57 8.41 -4.71
N ASN A 166 -21.87 7.29 -4.47
CA ASN A 166 -22.52 6.02 -4.19
C ASN A 166 -23.36 6.05 -2.91
N LEU A 167 -22.94 6.78 -1.88
CA LEU A 167 -23.72 6.97 -0.65
C LEU A 167 -24.98 7.83 -0.92
N LEU A 168 -24.84 8.89 -1.71
CA LEU A 168 -25.96 9.75 -2.10
C LEU A 168 -27.02 8.97 -2.89
N VAL A 169 -26.60 8.17 -3.87
CA VAL A 169 -27.52 7.32 -4.65
C VAL A 169 -28.27 6.34 -3.74
N LYS A 170 -27.58 5.70 -2.78
CA LYS A 170 -28.24 4.81 -1.79
C LYS A 170 -29.28 5.55 -0.95
N SER A 171 -28.96 6.77 -0.51
CA SER A 171 -29.89 7.62 0.25
C SER A 171 -31.11 8.00 -0.60
N GLN A 172 -30.91 8.39 -1.86
CA GLN A 172 -31.99 8.71 -2.79
C GLN A 172 -32.94 7.52 -2.99
N LEU A 173 -32.41 6.32 -3.21
CA LEU A 173 -33.22 5.11 -3.35
C LEU A 173 -34.04 4.79 -2.10
N ALA A 174 -33.48 5.01 -0.90
CA ALA A 174 -34.20 4.83 0.35
C ALA A 174 -35.37 5.82 0.50
N ILE A 175 -35.16 7.09 0.12
CA ILE A 175 -36.22 8.11 0.12
C ILE A 175 -37.31 7.75 -0.89
N GLN A 176 -36.93 7.33 -2.10
CA GLN A 176 -37.89 6.95 -3.13
C GLN A 176 -38.78 5.79 -2.69
N LYS A 177 -38.20 4.77 -2.05
CA LYS A 177 -38.97 3.66 -1.48
C LYS A 177 -39.93 4.14 -0.38
N SER A 178 -39.48 5.03 0.50
CA SER A 178 -40.36 5.59 1.55
C SER A 178 -41.52 6.40 0.97
N LEU A 179 -41.29 7.14 -0.11
CA LEU A 179 -42.36 7.86 -0.83
C LEU A 179 -43.40 6.90 -1.43
N GLU A 180 -42.96 5.81 -2.07
CA GLU A 180 -43.86 4.78 -2.62
C GLU A 180 -44.72 4.10 -1.53
N GLU A 181 -44.13 3.84 -0.36
CA GLU A 181 -44.84 3.31 0.81
C GLU A 181 -45.91 4.30 1.32
N LEU A 182 -45.55 5.59 1.43
CA LEU A 182 -46.49 6.64 1.86
C LEU A 182 -47.63 6.85 0.86
N GLU A 183 -47.35 6.79 -0.45
CA GLU A 183 -48.40 6.86 -1.49
C GLU A 183 -49.35 5.66 -1.43
N THR A 184 -48.82 4.47 -1.17
CA THR A 184 -49.62 3.24 -1.01
C THR A 184 -50.52 3.35 0.22
N LEU A 185 -49.97 3.78 1.35
CA LEU A 185 -50.72 4.00 2.58
C LEU A 185 -51.82 5.04 2.38
N LYS A 186 -51.51 6.16 1.73
CA LYS A 186 -52.48 7.21 1.39
C LYS A 186 -53.64 6.66 0.55
N LYS A 187 -53.35 5.85 -0.49
CA LYS A 187 -54.38 5.22 -1.32
C LYS A 187 -55.28 4.28 -0.50
N SER A 188 -54.69 3.47 0.38
CA SER A 188 -55.43 2.58 1.27
C SER A 188 -56.39 3.34 2.18
N LEU A 189 -55.92 4.41 2.83
CA LEU A 189 -56.75 5.24 3.71
C LEU A 189 -57.85 5.97 2.93
N MET A 190 -57.57 6.47 1.72
CA MET A 190 -58.59 7.09 0.87
C MET A 190 -59.72 6.11 0.52
N GLN A 191 -59.39 4.85 0.20
CA GLN A 191 -60.38 3.81 -0.06
C GLN A 191 -61.18 3.45 1.21
N GLU A 192 -60.52 3.40 2.37
CA GLU A 192 -61.18 3.10 3.64
C GLU A 192 -62.19 4.17 4.05
N TYR A 193 -61.84 5.46 3.90
CA TYR A 193 -62.68 6.57 4.36
C TYR A 193 -63.70 7.06 3.33
N PHE A 194 -63.42 6.93 2.03
CA PHE A 194 -64.21 7.56 0.96
C PHE A 194 -64.61 6.62 -0.18
N GLY A 195 -64.19 5.35 -0.14
CA GLY A 195 -64.38 4.39 -1.23
C GLY A 195 -65.39 3.29 -0.93
#